data_AF-A0A936PQ40-F1
#
_entry.id   AF-A0A936PQ40-F1
#
_cell.length_a   1.000
_cell.length_b   1.000
_cell.length_c   1.000
_cell.angle_alpha   90.00
_cell.angle_beta   90.00
_cell.angle_gamma   90.00
#
_symmetry.space_group_name_H-M   'P 1'
#
loop_
_entity.id
_entity.type
_entity.pdbx_description
1 polymer ?
#
loop_
_entity_poly.entity_id
_entity_poly.type
_entity_poly.pdbx_seq_one_letter_code
_entity_poly.pdbx_strand_id
1 'polypeptide(L)'
;MGPILLVWLSFGAAAEDFRAWQGVHEGLLIESADGDLVAAARWYESLIASVPDNDPARAELYYQLGRARYALGDVPGAQTALAVAQADPLLEERASVLLDQIEAQKNPIRTLPYTMDLSQPSFPWRRAWSRDDRAGLDVVTLGDQNERALAWRTVIESQDNDQIELRFADGADQPREIALSLRTSDFPAWLLVVVLDDKGRAYTLPNLVEVPVEGWASVQFTPQEMTPFVSGEGASSPPRPTSVRALILRDVTSSWSSDRGPNNLYVGGMEVR
;
A
#
# COMPACT_ATOMS: atom_id res chain seq x y z
N MET A 1 60.19 -11.17 31.40
CA MET A 1 59.10 -10.33 31.93
C MET A 1 58.34 -9.77 30.74
N GLY A 2 57.20 -10.37 30.40
CA GLY A 2 56.33 -9.91 29.31
C GLY A 2 54.99 -9.45 29.89
N PRO A 3 54.39 -8.36 29.40
CA PRO A 3 53.08 -7.94 29.85
C PRO A 3 51.99 -8.82 29.21
N ILE A 4 51.17 -9.41 30.06
CA ILE A 4 49.97 -10.17 29.70
C ILE A 4 48.87 -9.17 29.34
N LEU A 5 48.26 -9.38 28.16
CA LEU A 5 47.08 -8.68 27.68
C LEU A 5 45.91 -8.77 28.68
N LEU A 6 45.33 -7.61 29.00
CA LEU A 6 43.98 -7.47 29.53
C LEU A 6 43.04 -7.17 28.36
N VAL A 7 42.43 -8.21 27.79
CA VAL A 7 41.25 -8.11 26.92
C VAL A 7 40.14 -8.89 27.62
N TRP A 8 39.39 -8.19 28.45
CA TRP A 8 38.11 -8.66 28.99
C TRP A 8 37.18 -7.44 29.10
N LEU A 9 35.90 -7.67 28.78
CA LEU A 9 34.74 -6.77 28.90
C LEU A 9 34.40 -5.92 27.66
N SER A 10 33.87 -6.57 26.62
CA SER A 10 32.86 -5.94 25.74
C SER A 10 31.81 -6.93 25.19
N PHE A 11 31.77 -8.18 25.67
CA PHE A 11 30.85 -9.21 25.15
C PHE A 11 29.43 -9.16 25.73
N GLY A 12 29.16 -8.29 26.72
CA GLY A 12 27.82 -8.19 27.34
C GLY A 12 26.77 -7.58 26.40
N ALA A 13 27.12 -6.50 25.69
CA ALA A 13 26.18 -5.78 24.84
C ALA A 13 25.72 -6.60 23.61
N ALA A 14 26.55 -7.50 23.09
CA ALA A 14 26.22 -8.33 21.94
C ALA A 14 25.32 -9.54 22.29
N ALA A 15 25.29 -9.97 23.56
CA ALA A 15 24.51 -11.13 23.99
C ALA A 15 23.05 -10.77 24.33
N GLU A 16 22.78 -9.54 24.78
CA GLU A 16 21.42 -9.04 25.02
C GLU A 16 20.66 -8.83 23.70
N ASP A 17 21.34 -8.25 22.70
CA ASP A 17 20.83 -8.05 21.34
C ASP A 17 20.34 -9.39 20.72
N PHE A 18 21.13 -10.46 20.86
CA PHE A 18 20.78 -11.78 20.32
C PHE A 18 19.46 -12.36 20.86
N ARG A 19 19.13 -12.14 22.14
CA ARG A 19 17.91 -12.69 22.74
C ARG A 19 16.66 -12.01 22.21
N ALA A 20 16.72 -10.69 22.02
CA ALA A 20 15.61 -9.95 21.46
C ALA A 20 15.35 -10.37 20.01
N TRP A 21 16.41 -10.54 19.19
CA TRP A 21 16.30 -11.08 17.84
C TRP A 21 15.72 -12.49 17.79
N GLN A 22 16.18 -13.38 18.67
CA GLN A 22 15.60 -14.72 18.79
C GLN A 22 14.10 -14.64 19.12
N GLY A 23 13.72 -13.73 20.02
CA GLY A 23 12.33 -13.52 20.38
C GLY A 23 11.45 -12.98 19.23
N VAL A 24 11.98 -12.11 18.36
CA VAL A 24 11.31 -11.67 17.12
C VAL A 24 11.04 -12.88 16.22
N HIS A 25 12.05 -13.73 16.01
CA HIS A 25 11.92 -14.94 15.18
C HIS A 25 10.93 -15.95 15.75
N GLU A 26 10.90 -16.15 17.07
CA GLU A 26 9.91 -17.01 17.72
C GLU A 26 8.48 -16.49 17.47
N GLY A 27 8.26 -15.18 17.60
CA GLY A 27 6.96 -14.58 17.32
C GLY A 27 6.53 -14.75 15.85
N LEU A 28 7.47 -14.60 14.90
CA LEU A 28 7.22 -14.85 13.48
C LEU A 28 6.92 -16.34 13.20
N LEU A 29 7.54 -17.25 13.96
CA LEU A 29 7.25 -18.67 13.87
C LEU A 29 5.84 -18.97 14.37
N ILE A 30 5.41 -18.38 15.50
CA ILE A 30 4.02 -18.50 15.99
C ILE A 30 3.03 -17.95 14.95
N GLU A 31 3.31 -16.80 14.33
CA GLU A 31 2.48 -16.22 13.26
C GLU A 31 2.36 -17.17 12.05
N SER A 32 3.49 -17.70 11.56
CA SER A 32 3.55 -18.42 10.29
C SER A 32 3.23 -19.92 10.39
N ALA A 33 3.63 -20.59 11.48
CA ALA A 33 3.44 -22.02 11.67
C ALA A 33 2.05 -22.34 12.22
N ASP A 34 1.60 -21.58 13.22
CA ASP A 34 0.35 -21.87 13.94
C ASP A 34 -0.82 -21.00 13.45
N GLY A 35 -0.54 -19.89 12.75
CA GLY A 35 -1.55 -18.91 12.34
C GLY A 35 -2.21 -18.19 13.52
N ASP A 36 -1.66 -18.32 14.73
CA ASP A 36 -2.22 -17.77 15.96
C ASP A 36 -1.70 -16.34 16.18
N LEU A 37 -2.36 -15.40 15.50
CA LEU A 37 -2.06 -13.97 15.61
C LEU A 37 -2.25 -13.43 17.05
N VAL A 38 -3.16 -14.03 17.84
CA VAL A 38 -3.40 -13.60 19.23
C VAL A 38 -2.23 -14.00 20.11
N ALA A 39 -1.72 -15.23 19.96
CA ALA A 39 -0.53 -15.68 20.67
C ALA A 39 0.71 -14.87 20.27
N ALA A 40 0.89 -14.60 18.96
CA ALA A 40 1.99 -13.77 18.47
C ALA A 40 1.95 -12.35 19.06
N ALA A 41 0.79 -11.68 19.06
CA ALA A 41 0.65 -10.35 19.64
C ALA A 41 1.01 -10.33 21.14
N ARG A 42 0.51 -11.31 21.91
CA ARG A 42 0.86 -11.45 23.35
C ARG A 42 2.35 -11.73 23.57
N TRP A 43 2.96 -12.52 22.69
CA TRP A 43 4.39 -12.80 22.75
C TRP A 43 5.21 -11.52 22.56
N TYR A 44 4.89 -10.72 21.53
CA TYR A 44 5.56 -9.43 21.30
C TYR A 44 5.36 -8.46 22.47
N GLU A 45 4.14 -8.35 23.01
CA GLU A 45 3.86 -7.52 24.19
C GLU A 45 4.71 -7.93 25.40
N SER A 46 4.80 -9.23 25.68
CA SER A 46 5.62 -9.76 26.78
C SER A 46 7.10 -9.48 26.56
N LEU A 47 7.59 -9.60 25.32
CA LEU A 47 8.99 -9.37 25.01
C LEU A 47 9.34 -7.88 25.12
N ILE A 48 8.50 -6.99 24.58
CA ILE A 48 8.63 -5.52 24.73
C ILE A 48 8.70 -5.12 26.21
N ALA A 49 7.87 -5.72 27.07
CA ALA A 49 7.87 -5.43 28.51
C ALA A 49 9.15 -5.90 29.24
N SER A 50 9.87 -6.86 28.67
CA SER A 50 11.09 -7.44 29.27
C SER A 50 12.39 -6.80 28.75
N VAL A 51 12.32 -6.10 27.63
CA VAL A 51 13.47 -5.52 26.93
C VAL A 51 13.64 -4.04 27.35
N PRO A 52 14.87 -3.55 27.62
CA PRO A 52 15.11 -2.16 27.97
C PRO A 52 14.55 -1.16 26.94
N ASP A 53 14.17 0.04 27.38
CA ASP A 53 13.59 1.07 26.49
C ASP A 53 14.56 1.53 25.38
N ASN A 54 15.87 1.39 25.60
CA ASN A 54 16.93 1.77 24.67
C ASN A 54 17.49 0.60 23.85
N ASP A 55 16.86 -0.58 23.90
CA ASP A 55 17.30 -1.74 23.14
C ASP A 55 16.99 -1.56 21.63
N PRO A 56 17.97 -1.81 20.73
CA PRO A 56 17.77 -1.66 19.29
C PRO A 56 16.65 -2.53 18.70
N ALA A 57 16.38 -3.71 19.28
CA ALA A 57 15.35 -4.62 18.76
C ALA A 57 13.93 -4.18 19.12
N ARG A 58 13.78 -3.21 20.03
CA ARG A 58 12.46 -2.77 20.51
C ARG A 58 11.59 -2.18 19.40
N ALA A 59 12.19 -1.45 18.46
CA ALA A 59 11.46 -0.88 17.33
C ALA A 59 10.88 -1.98 16.41
N GLU A 60 11.67 -3.02 16.11
CA GLU A 60 11.21 -4.17 15.31
C GLU A 60 10.09 -4.93 16.03
N LEU A 61 10.18 -5.10 17.35
CA LEU A 61 9.10 -5.71 18.14
C LEU A 61 7.79 -4.93 18.05
N TYR A 62 7.85 -3.59 18.13
CA TYR A 62 6.67 -2.75 17.93
C TYR A 62 6.13 -2.84 16.50
N TYR A 63 6.99 -2.93 15.49
CA TYR A 63 6.56 -3.14 14.11
C TYR A 63 5.79 -4.45 13.94
N GLN A 64 6.33 -5.55 14.47
CA GLN A 64 5.67 -6.87 14.39
C GLN A 64 4.38 -6.92 15.21
N LEU A 65 4.34 -6.29 16.39
CA LEU A 65 3.11 -6.13 17.16
C LEU A 65 2.05 -5.33 16.38
N GLY A 66 2.46 -4.26 15.71
CA GLY A 66 1.60 -3.45 14.84
C GLY A 66 0.98 -4.27 13.72
N ARG A 67 1.80 -5.08 13.02
CA ARG A 67 1.33 -6.03 11.99
C ARG A 67 0.32 -7.04 12.55
N ALA A 68 0.65 -7.70 13.66
CA ALA A 68 -0.21 -8.72 14.26
C ALA A 68 -1.56 -8.14 14.72
N ARG A 69 -1.55 -6.99 15.41
CA ARG A 69 -2.78 -6.30 15.84
C ARG A 69 -3.65 -5.86 14.67
N TYR A 70 -3.03 -5.36 13.61
CA TYR A 70 -3.76 -4.98 12.41
C TYR A 70 -4.44 -6.18 11.75
N ALA A 71 -3.74 -7.31 11.64
CA ALA A 71 -4.31 -8.56 11.13
C ALA A 71 -5.45 -9.11 12.01
N LEU A 72 -5.42 -8.84 13.32
CA LEU A 72 -6.51 -9.12 14.27
C LEU A 72 -7.69 -8.13 14.19
N GLY A 73 -7.59 -7.06 13.40
CA GLY A 73 -8.58 -6.00 13.31
C GLY A 73 -8.51 -4.96 14.44
N ASP A 74 -7.51 -5.03 15.34
CA ASP A 74 -7.22 -4.00 16.34
C ASP A 74 -6.46 -2.83 15.68
N VAL A 75 -7.19 -2.05 14.89
CA VAL A 75 -6.65 -0.89 14.16
C VAL A 75 -6.03 0.16 15.11
N PRO A 76 -6.69 0.60 16.20
CA PRO A 76 -6.10 1.58 17.11
C PRO A 76 -4.81 1.08 17.77
N GLY A 77 -4.81 -0.18 18.23
CA GLY A 77 -3.63 -0.79 18.83
C GLY A 77 -2.48 -0.99 17.84
N ALA A 78 -2.78 -1.27 16.58
CA ALA A 78 -1.79 -1.33 15.51
C ALA A 78 -1.15 0.02 15.22
N GLN A 79 -1.96 1.09 15.07
CA GLN A 79 -1.44 2.43 14.81
C GLN A 79 -0.53 2.92 15.94
N THR A 80 -0.91 2.65 17.19
CA THR A 80 -0.08 3.01 18.36
C THR A 80 1.28 2.32 18.32
N ALA A 81 1.31 1.01 18.01
CA ALA A 81 2.56 0.26 17.95
C ALA A 81 3.43 0.72 16.75
N LEU A 82 2.84 0.93 15.59
CA LEU A 82 3.56 1.36 14.38
C LEU A 82 4.12 2.78 14.52
N ALA A 83 3.43 3.69 15.22
CA ALA A 83 3.97 5.02 15.50
C ALA A 83 5.26 4.98 16.34
N VAL A 84 5.39 4.00 17.24
CA VAL A 84 6.63 3.80 18.00
C VAL A 84 7.73 3.24 17.09
N ALA A 85 7.41 2.25 16.27
CA ALA A 85 8.37 1.68 15.31
C ALA A 85 8.85 2.72 14.28
N GLN A 86 7.96 3.62 13.84
CA GLN A 86 8.26 4.68 12.87
C GLN A 86 9.34 5.66 13.35
N ALA A 87 9.53 5.81 14.67
CA ALA A 87 10.56 6.67 15.22
C ALA A 87 11.99 6.12 15.02
N ASP A 88 12.14 4.85 14.66
CA ASP A 88 13.43 4.24 14.32
C ASP A 88 13.74 4.43 12.82
N PRO A 89 14.89 5.02 12.44
CA PRO A 89 15.24 5.26 11.05
C PRO A 89 15.29 4.01 10.16
N LEU A 90 15.55 2.82 10.73
CA LEU A 90 15.57 1.56 9.97
C LEU A 90 14.16 1.05 9.64
N LEU A 91 13.14 1.53 10.35
CA LEU A 91 11.76 1.08 10.23
C LEU A 91 10.76 2.18 9.85
N GLU A 92 11.18 3.45 9.88
CA GLU A 92 10.37 4.63 9.56
C GLU A 92 9.49 4.39 8.33
N GLU A 93 10.11 3.97 7.23
CA GLU A 93 9.42 3.74 5.98
C GLU A 93 8.47 2.54 6.03
N ARG A 94 8.93 1.38 6.51
CA ARG A 94 8.10 0.16 6.61
C ARG A 94 6.86 0.42 7.48
N ALA A 95 7.02 1.15 8.58
CA ALA A 95 5.93 1.53 9.47
C ALA A 95 4.99 2.54 8.80
N SER A 96 5.53 3.55 8.09
CA SER A 96 4.75 4.54 7.34
C SER A 96 3.84 3.88 6.29
N VAL A 97 4.40 2.98 5.48
CA VAL A 97 3.63 2.24 4.46
C VAL A 97 2.45 1.48 5.07
N LEU A 98 2.67 0.82 6.22
CA LEU A 98 1.60 0.07 6.88
C LEU A 98 0.57 0.99 7.55
N LEU A 99 0.99 2.13 8.12
CA LEU A 99 0.09 3.15 8.65
C LEU A 99 -0.79 3.75 7.55
N ASP A 100 -0.21 4.05 6.38
CA ASP A 100 -0.94 4.54 5.22
C ASP A 100 -1.94 3.49 4.71
N GLN A 101 -1.54 2.22 4.71
CA GLN A 101 -2.45 1.12 4.37
C GLN A 101 -3.64 1.03 5.34
N ILE A 102 -3.37 1.16 6.65
CA ILE A 102 -4.41 1.17 7.69
C ILE A 102 -5.36 2.36 7.48
N GLU A 103 -4.83 3.55 7.26
CA GLU A 103 -5.63 4.76 7.11
C GLU A 103 -6.47 4.73 5.83
N ALA A 104 -5.91 4.24 4.73
CA ALA A 104 -6.64 4.05 3.49
C ALA A 104 -7.83 3.08 3.64
N GLN A 105 -7.70 2.03 4.46
CA GLN A 105 -8.82 1.14 4.74
C GLN A 105 -9.97 1.82 5.50
N LYS A 106 -9.71 2.91 6.22
CA LYS A 106 -10.76 3.68 6.91
C LYS A 106 -11.58 4.54 5.96
N ASN A 107 -11.05 4.84 4.78
CA ASN A 107 -11.60 5.80 3.82
C ASN A 107 -12.13 5.16 2.53
N PRO A 108 -12.93 4.07 2.57
CA PRO A 108 -13.61 3.62 1.38
C PRO A 108 -14.67 4.63 0.95
N ILE A 109 -15.01 4.64 -0.32
CA ILE A 109 -16.16 5.41 -0.83
C ILE A 109 -17.43 4.78 -0.27
N ARG A 110 -18.18 5.53 0.55
CA ARG A 110 -19.40 5.08 1.23
C ARG A 110 -20.69 5.52 0.55
N THR A 111 -20.65 6.63 -0.17
CA THR A 111 -21.82 7.30 -0.76
C THR A 111 -21.53 7.71 -2.18
N LEU A 112 -22.51 7.53 -3.07
CA LEU A 112 -22.46 8.03 -4.44
C LEU A 112 -23.55 9.10 -4.67
N PRO A 113 -23.33 10.09 -5.56
CA PRO A 113 -22.09 10.31 -6.31
C PRO A 113 -20.93 10.76 -5.41
N TYR A 114 -19.71 10.42 -5.79
CA TYR A 114 -18.47 10.80 -5.13
C TYR A 114 -17.62 11.62 -6.10
N THR A 115 -17.11 12.75 -5.63
CA THR A 115 -16.10 13.54 -6.33
C THR A 115 -14.87 13.65 -5.44
N MET A 116 -13.70 13.38 -6.01
CA MET A 116 -12.45 13.46 -5.27
C MET A 116 -12.11 14.91 -4.91
N ASP A 117 -12.06 15.20 -3.61
CA ASP A 117 -11.65 16.50 -3.06
C ASP A 117 -10.18 16.41 -2.60
N LEU A 118 -9.27 16.84 -3.46
CA LEU A 118 -7.84 16.89 -3.16
C LEU A 118 -7.47 18.02 -2.19
N SER A 119 -8.42 18.82 -1.70
CA SER A 119 -8.18 19.79 -0.62
C SER A 119 -8.11 19.15 0.75
N GLN A 120 -8.71 17.97 0.92
CA GLN A 120 -8.69 17.20 2.16
C GLN A 120 -7.36 16.47 2.33
N PRO A 121 -6.92 16.23 3.58
CA PRO A 121 -5.71 15.45 3.87
C PRO A 121 -5.87 13.94 3.57
N SER A 122 -7.10 13.47 3.32
CA SER A 122 -7.41 12.06 3.10
C SER A 122 -8.15 11.87 1.78
N PHE A 123 -7.74 10.87 1.03
CA PHE A 123 -8.33 10.45 -0.25
C PHE A 123 -8.44 8.91 -0.29
N PRO A 124 -9.35 8.34 -1.10
CA PRO A 124 -9.67 6.91 -1.06
C PRO A 124 -8.64 6.02 -1.78
N TRP A 125 -7.65 6.63 -2.46
CA TRP A 125 -6.59 5.91 -3.17
C TRP A 125 -5.51 5.42 -2.22
N ARG A 126 -5.01 4.22 -2.48
CA ARG A 126 -3.88 3.59 -1.77
C ARG A 126 -3.00 2.83 -2.74
N ARG A 127 -1.75 2.60 -2.37
CA ARG A 127 -0.89 1.68 -3.11
C ARG A 127 -1.23 0.24 -2.70
N ALA A 128 -1.49 -0.63 -3.67
CA ALA A 128 -1.99 -1.97 -3.34
C ALA A 128 -0.85 -2.95 -2.96
N TRP A 129 0.37 -2.74 -3.47
CA TRP A 129 1.60 -3.45 -3.11
C TRP A 129 2.82 -2.58 -3.47
N SER A 130 3.78 -2.42 -2.56
CA SER A 130 5.15 -2.08 -2.96
C SER A 130 6.08 -3.19 -2.54
N ARG A 131 6.91 -3.66 -3.48
CA ARG A 131 7.98 -4.60 -3.18
C ARG A 131 9.24 -3.91 -2.67
N ASP A 132 9.31 -2.59 -2.83
CA ASP A 132 10.40 -1.73 -2.39
C ASP A 132 9.89 -0.33 -2.04
N ASP A 133 10.69 0.34 -1.25
CA ASP A 133 10.73 1.75 -0.76
C ASP A 133 10.49 2.88 -1.80
N ARG A 134 10.16 2.55 -3.06
CA ARG A 134 10.45 3.47 -4.18
C ARG A 134 9.34 4.41 -4.61
N ALA A 135 8.23 4.54 -3.86
CA ALA A 135 7.12 5.36 -4.35
C ALA A 135 6.01 5.64 -3.32
N GLY A 136 5.56 6.91 -3.27
CA GLY A 136 4.49 7.40 -2.41
C GLY A 136 3.32 7.99 -3.19
N LEU A 137 2.20 8.21 -2.49
CA LEU A 137 1.03 8.94 -2.95
C LEU A 137 0.94 10.27 -2.23
N ASP A 138 1.12 11.38 -2.95
CA ASP A 138 1.06 12.72 -2.38
C ASP A 138 0.15 13.62 -3.18
N VAL A 139 -0.53 14.56 -2.52
CA VAL A 139 -1.19 15.65 -3.22
C VAL A 139 -0.14 16.72 -3.56
N VAL A 140 0.03 16.99 -4.85
CA VAL A 140 0.96 18.01 -5.36
C VAL A 140 0.19 19.11 -6.08
N THR A 141 0.87 20.24 -6.27
CA THR A 141 0.39 21.34 -7.10
C THR A 141 1.19 21.36 -8.40
N LEU A 142 0.51 21.29 -9.54
CA LEU A 142 1.08 21.24 -10.88
C LEU A 142 0.98 22.60 -11.58
N GLY A 143 2.11 23.03 -12.14
CA GLY A 143 2.20 24.23 -12.98
C GLY A 143 1.83 25.55 -12.30
N ASP A 144 1.77 26.62 -13.08
CA ASP A 144 1.52 27.98 -12.58
C ASP A 144 0.04 28.23 -12.20
N GLN A 145 -0.87 27.33 -12.58
CA GLN A 145 -2.31 27.49 -12.37
C GLN A 145 -2.80 26.94 -11.02
N ASN A 146 -1.89 26.49 -10.14
CA ASN A 146 -2.22 25.86 -8.87
C ASN A 146 -3.16 24.65 -9.01
N GLU A 147 -3.05 23.88 -10.09
CA GLU A 147 -3.86 22.67 -10.28
C GLU A 147 -3.40 21.60 -9.29
N ARG A 148 -4.29 21.09 -8.44
CA ARG A 148 -3.94 20.03 -7.48
C ARG A 148 -4.16 18.66 -8.14
N ALA A 149 -3.22 17.75 -7.93
CA ALA A 149 -3.31 16.37 -8.41
C ALA A 149 -2.77 15.40 -7.36
N LEU A 150 -3.29 14.18 -7.34
CA LEU A 150 -2.68 13.08 -6.63
C LEU A 150 -1.50 12.54 -7.45
N ALA A 151 -0.28 12.75 -6.99
CA ALA A 151 0.93 12.19 -7.56
C ALA A 151 1.16 10.78 -7.04
N TRP A 152 1.08 9.81 -7.95
CA TRP A 152 1.57 8.45 -7.80
C TRP A 152 2.96 8.37 -8.41
N ARG A 153 3.98 8.37 -7.55
CA ARG A 153 5.36 8.15 -8.01
C ARG A 153 5.52 6.68 -8.38
N THR A 154 6.23 6.37 -9.44
CA THR A 154 6.51 5.00 -9.90
C THR A 154 7.96 4.89 -10.35
N VAL A 155 8.52 3.68 -10.34
CA VAL A 155 9.81 3.38 -10.95
C VAL A 155 9.61 2.21 -11.90
N ILE A 156 9.80 2.48 -13.20
CA ILE A 156 9.59 1.49 -14.24
C ILE A 156 10.86 0.65 -14.42
N GLU A 157 10.82 -0.54 -13.83
CA GLU A 157 11.85 -1.58 -13.98
C GLU A 157 11.31 -2.76 -14.79
N SER A 158 12.17 -3.69 -15.20
CA SER A 158 11.73 -4.85 -15.97
C SER A 158 10.86 -5.77 -15.12
N GLN A 159 9.64 -6.07 -15.58
CA GLN A 159 8.69 -7.04 -15.00
C GLN A 159 7.98 -6.61 -13.71
N ASP A 160 8.28 -5.45 -13.14
CA ASP A 160 7.53 -4.91 -12.03
C ASP A 160 6.35 -4.06 -12.53
N ASN A 161 5.20 -4.31 -11.91
CA ASN A 161 3.98 -3.53 -12.11
C ASN A 161 3.62 -2.90 -10.77
N ASP A 162 3.60 -1.58 -10.72
CA ASP A 162 3.06 -0.85 -9.58
C ASP A 162 1.55 -0.69 -9.72
N GLN A 163 0.83 -0.51 -8.61
CA GLN A 163 -0.61 -0.27 -8.68
C GLN A 163 -1.14 0.52 -7.49
N ILE A 164 -2.13 1.37 -7.79
CA ILE A 164 -2.98 2.01 -6.80
C ILE A 164 -4.41 1.47 -6.87
N GLU A 165 -5.09 1.47 -5.74
CA GLU A 165 -6.42 0.92 -5.53
C GLU A 165 -7.28 1.97 -4.80
N LEU A 166 -8.56 2.02 -5.12
CA LEU A 166 -9.59 2.62 -4.29
C LEU A 166 -10.65 1.57 -3.97
N ARG A 167 -11.27 1.68 -2.80
CA ARG A 167 -12.27 0.72 -2.32
C ARG A 167 -13.64 1.35 -2.11
N PHE A 168 -14.67 0.55 -2.35
CA PHE A 168 -16.06 0.86 -2.03
C PHE A 168 -16.45 0.14 -0.74
N ALA A 169 -17.17 0.83 0.13
CA ALA A 169 -17.58 0.28 1.42
C ALA A 169 -18.62 -0.84 1.24
N ASP A 170 -18.71 -1.74 2.22
CA ASP A 170 -19.80 -2.70 2.28
C ASP A 170 -21.15 -2.00 2.37
N GLY A 171 -22.06 -2.34 1.44
CA GLY A 171 -23.38 -1.73 1.34
C GLY A 171 -23.40 -0.33 0.73
N ALA A 172 -22.28 0.19 0.23
CA ALA A 172 -22.27 1.44 -0.53
C ALA A 172 -23.15 1.32 -1.80
N ASP A 173 -23.66 2.47 -2.23
CA ASP A 173 -24.20 2.62 -3.57
C ASP A 173 -23.17 2.19 -4.61
N GLN A 174 -23.67 1.73 -5.75
CA GLN A 174 -22.89 0.92 -6.67
C GLN A 174 -22.51 1.76 -7.90
N PRO A 175 -21.22 1.81 -8.27
CA PRO A 175 -20.77 2.68 -9.34
C PRO A 175 -21.40 2.23 -10.66
N ARG A 176 -22.06 3.16 -11.33
CA ARG A 176 -22.60 3.03 -12.68
C ARG A 176 -21.65 3.62 -13.70
N GLU A 177 -20.92 4.65 -13.30
CA GLU A 177 -20.00 5.39 -14.14
C GLU A 177 -18.81 5.85 -13.31
N ILE A 178 -17.61 5.69 -13.87
CA ILE A 178 -16.36 6.15 -13.28
C ILE A 178 -15.66 7.02 -14.32
N ALA A 179 -15.29 8.23 -13.91
CA ALA A 179 -14.52 9.17 -14.73
C ALA A 179 -13.24 9.59 -13.99
N LEU A 180 -12.12 9.61 -14.71
CA LEU A 180 -10.78 9.94 -14.22
C LEU A 180 -10.07 10.88 -15.20
N SER A 181 -9.25 11.77 -14.66
CA SER A 181 -8.29 12.56 -15.45
C SER A 181 -6.87 12.18 -15.07
N LEU A 182 -6.08 11.73 -16.05
CA LEU A 182 -4.74 11.17 -15.84
C LEU A 182 -3.67 11.91 -16.67
N ARG A 183 -2.46 12.03 -16.13
CA ARG A 183 -1.30 12.65 -16.80
C ARG A 183 0.00 12.04 -16.28
N THR A 184 1.11 12.12 -17.02
CA THR A 184 2.46 11.82 -16.51
C THR A 184 3.43 13.00 -16.59
N SER A 185 4.63 12.89 -15.98
CA SER A 185 5.67 13.92 -16.08
C SER A 185 6.83 13.60 -17.02
N ASP A 186 7.36 12.38 -16.98
CA ASP A 186 8.68 12.09 -17.56
C ASP A 186 8.58 11.41 -18.93
N PHE A 187 7.68 10.45 -19.05
CA PHE A 187 7.35 9.75 -20.29
C PHE A 187 5.90 9.23 -20.25
N PRO A 188 5.28 8.91 -21.41
CA PRO A 188 3.93 8.36 -21.44
C PRO A 188 3.85 7.06 -20.64
N ALA A 189 2.73 6.80 -19.99
CA ALA A 189 2.50 5.56 -19.27
C ALA A 189 1.36 4.75 -19.89
N TRP A 190 1.38 3.44 -19.68
CA TRP A 190 0.32 2.52 -20.08
C TRP A 190 -0.30 1.92 -18.84
N LEU A 191 -1.59 2.21 -18.65
CA LEU A 191 -2.33 1.74 -17.49
C LEU A 191 -3.34 0.66 -17.87
N LEU A 192 -3.39 -0.37 -17.02
CA LEU A 192 -4.46 -1.33 -16.97
C LEU A 192 -5.45 -0.90 -15.88
N VAL A 193 -6.69 -0.64 -16.28
CA VAL A 193 -7.79 -0.36 -15.37
C VAL A 193 -8.45 -1.67 -14.99
N VAL A 194 -8.46 -2.00 -13.69
CA VAL A 194 -9.02 -3.24 -13.16
C VAL A 194 -10.12 -2.92 -12.15
N VAL A 195 -11.26 -3.58 -12.27
CA VAL A 195 -12.31 -3.58 -11.25
C VAL A 195 -12.36 -4.96 -10.60
N LEU A 196 -12.41 -4.97 -9.26
CA LEU A 196 -12.65 -6.18 -8.49
C LEU A 196 -14.10 -6.23 -8.02
N ASP A 197 -14.71 -7.41 -8.09
CA ASP A 197 -16.02 -7.64 -7.51
C ASP A 197 -15.98 -8.16 -6.05
N ASP A 198 -17.15 -8.44 -5.48
CA ASP A 198 -17.36 -8.92 -4.12
C ASP A 198 -16.83 -10.34 -3.87
N LYS A 199 -16.44 -11.05 -4.93
CA LYS A 199 -15.79 -12.36 -4.89
C LYS A 199 -14.30 -12.26 -5.25
N GLY A 200 -13.77 -11.05 -5.41
CA GLY A 200 -12.38 -10.82 -5.80
C GLY A 200 -12.09 -11.12 -7.27
N ARG A 201 -13.11 -11.31 -8.11
CA ARG A 201 -12.90 -11.54 -9.55
C ARG A 201 -12.52 -10.22 -10.22
N ALA A 202 -11.52 -10.28 -11.09
CA ALA A 202 -10.96 -9.12 -11.76
C ALA A 202 -11.54 -8.95 -13.17
N TYR A 203 -11.87 -7.71 -13.52
CA TYR A 203 -12.37 -7.30 -14.83
C TYR A 203 -11.56 -6.11 -15.30
N THR A 204 -11.29 -5.99 -16.61
CA THR A 204 -10.51 -4.90 -17.19
C THR A 204 -11.20 -4.25 -18.35
N LEU A 205 -10.81 -3.01 -18.66
CA LEU A 205 -11.13 -2.43 -19.96
C LEU A 205 -10.50 -3.26 -21.08
N PRO A 206 -11.12 -3.30 -22.28
CA PRO A 206 -10.60 -4.06 -23.41
C PRO A 206 -9.28 -3.50 -23.96
N ASN A 207 -9.05 -2.20 -23.77
CA ASN A 207 -7.84 -1.50 -24.20
C ASN A 207 -7.11 -0.93 -22.99
N LEU A 208 -5.79 -0.83 -23.11
CA LEU A 208 -4.97 -0.07 -22.16
C LEU A 208 -5.24 1.43 -22.32
N VAL A 209 -5.08 2.14 -21.22
CA VAL A 209 -5.12 3.60 -21.21
C VAL A 209 -3.70 4.11 -21.41
N GLU A 210 -3.46 4.77 -22.53
CA GLU A 210 -2.26 5.57 -22.74
C GLU A 210 -2.41 6.91 -22.00
N VAL A 211 -1.49 7.21 -21.10
CA VAL A 211 -1.47 8.43 -20.29
C VAL A 211 -0.34 9.32 -20.80
N PRO A 212 -0.64 10.52 -21.34
CA PRO A 212 0.34 11.38 -21.97
C PRO A 212 1.12 12.20 -20.94
N VAL A 213 2.31 12.67 -21.37
CA VAL A 213 3.11 13.67 -20.63
C VAL A 213 2.47 15.06 -20.73
N GLU A 214 1.97 15.39 -21.91
CA GLU A 214 1.34 16.68 -22.20
C GLU A 214 -0.19 16.57 -22.17
N GLY A 215 -0.82 17.43 -21.36
CA GLY A 215 -2.26 17.46 -21.19
C GLY A 215 -2.80 16.34 -20.29
N TRP A 216 -4.12 16.27 -20.20
CA TRP A 216 -4.84 15.29 -19.39
C TRP A 216 -5.56 14.30 -20.31
N ALA A 217 -5.32 13.00 -20.11
CA ALA A 217 -6.17 11.95 -20.66
C ALA A 217 -7.42 11.81 -19.80
N SER A 218 -8.59 11.90 -20.44
CA SER A 218 -9.87 11.62 -19.79
C SER A 218 -10.26 10.17 -20.02
N VAL A 219 -10.46 9.43 -18.94
CA VAL A 219 -10.91 8.03 -18.95
C VAL A 219 -12.28 7.98 -18.33
N GLN A 220 -13.26 7.52 -19.10
CA GLN A 220 -14.64 7.36 -18.64
C GLN A 220 -15.11 5.97 -19.05
N PHE A 221 -15.68 5.23 -18.10
CA PHE A 221 -16.18 3.89 -18.37
C PHE A 221 -17.32 3.50 -17.43
N THR A 222 -18.08 2.51 -17.87
CA THR A 222 -19.07 1.82 -17.03
C THR A 222 -18.58 0.41 -16.69
N PRO A 223 -18.90 -0.15 -15.50
CA PRO A 223 -18.50 -1.53 -15.18
C PRO A 223 -18.97 -2.56 -16.22
N GLN A 224 -20.06 -2.29 -16.95
CA GLN A 224 -20.60 -3.16 -17.99
C GLN A 224 -19.73 -3.26 -19.24
N GLU A 225 -18.85 -2.29 -19.48
CA GLU A 225 -17.88 -2.30 -20.60
C GLU A 225 -16.66 -3.19 -20.31
N MET A 226 -16.51 -3.65 -19.06
CA MET A 226 -15.34 -4.40 -18.63
C MET A 226 -15.46 -5.89 -18.95
N THR A 227 -14.31 -6.50 -19.23
CA THR A 227 -14.18 -7.91 -19.60
C THR A 227 -13.39 -8.67 -18.52
N PRO A 228 -13.69 -9.96 -18.26
CA PRO A 228 -12.95 -10.75 -17.28
C PRO A 228 -11.45 -10.81 -17.59
N PHE A 229 -10.60 -10.51 -16.60
CA PHE A 229 -9.14 -10.46 -16.77
C PHE A 229 -8.52 -11.85 -16.97
N VAL A 230 -9.03 -12.86 -16.27
CA VAL A 230 -8.59 -14.26 -16.39
C VAL A 230 -9.79 -15.13 -16.79
N SER A 231 -9.71 -15.76 -17.96
CA SER A 231 -10.82 -16.49 -18.60
C SER A 231 -11.19 -17.84 -17.94
N GLY A 232 -10.65 -18.16 -16.76
CA GLY A 232 -10.71 -19.51 -16.18
C GLY A 232 -11.82 -19.76 -15.13
N GLU A 233 -12.27 -18.73 -14.42
CA GLU A 233 -13.18 -18.91 -13.26
C GLU A 233 -14.61 -18.43 -13.55
N GLY A 234 -15.29 -19.06 -14.52
CA GLY A 234 -16.75 -18.94 -14.69
C GLY A 234 -17.31 -17.52 -14.91
N ALA A 235 -16.46 -16.51 -15.06
CA ALA A 235 -16.83 -15.15 -15.40
C ALA A 235 -16.95 -15.10 -16.93
N SER A 236 -18.15 -15.35 -17.45
CA SER A 236 -18.49 -15.18 -18.87
C SER A 236 -19.22 -13.87 -19.14
N SER A 237 -19.42 -13.04 -18.12
CA SER A 237 -20.21 -11.82 -18.18
C SER A 237 -19.46 -10.68 -17.48
N PRO A 238 -19.69 -9.43 -17.91
CA PRO A 238 -19.19 -8.24 -17.21
C PRO A 238 -19.56 -8.24 -15.72
N PRO A 239 -18.81 -7.51 -14.88
CA PRO A 239 -19.17 -7.37 -13.48
C PRO A 239 -20.56 -6.75 -13.38
N ARG A 240 -21.38 -7.27 -12.46
CA ARG A 240 -22.62 -6.57 -12.12
C ARG A 240 -22.21 -5.28 -11.41
N PRO A 241 -22.81 -4.13 -11.73
CA PRO A 241 -22.51 -2.88 -11.01
C PRO A 241 -22.58 -3.07 -9.51
N THR A 242 -23.59 -3.85 -9.05
CA THR A 242 -23.85 -4.14 -7.64
C THR A 242 -22.80 -4.98 -6.92
N SER A 243 -21.75 -5.40 -7.62
CA SER A 243 -20.70 -6.24 -7.05
C SER A 243 -19.36 -5.52 -7.00
N VAL A 244 -19.23 -4.29 -7.49
CA VAL A 244 -17.95 -3.58 -7.56
C VAL A 244 -17.44 -3.24 -6.16
N ARG A 245 -16.23 -3.70 -5.82
CA ARG A 245 -15.59 -3.49 -4.51
C ARG A 245 -14.33 -2.66 -4.56
N ALA A 246 -13.61 -2.71 -5.67
CA ALA A 246 -12.41 -1.92 -5.85
C ALA A 246 -12.22 -1.51 -7.29
N LEU A 247 -11.60 -0.35 -7.48
CA LEU A 247 -10.99 0.07 -8.73
C LEU A 247 -9.48 0.13 -8.53
N ILE A 248 -8.72 -0.45 -9.43
CA ILE A 248 -7.27 -0.52 -9.41
C ILE A 248 -6.75 0.08 -10.72
N LEU A 249 -5.76 0.97 -10.60
CA LEU A 249 -4.93 1.41 -11.71
C LEU A 249 -3.59 0.72 -11.57
N ARG A 250 -3.25 -0.13 -12.55
CA ARG A 250 -1.97 -0.82 -12.61
C ARG A 250 -1.11 -0.25 -13.72
N ASP A 251 0.12 0.13 -13.38
CA ASP A 251 1.12 0.58 -14.32
C ASP A 251 1.78 -0.63 -14.98
N VAL A 252 1.57 -0.75 -16.29
CA VAL A 252 2.11 -1.82 -17.13
C VAL A 252 3.08 -1.26 -18.18
N THR A 253 3.60 -0.05 -17.97
CA THR A 253 4.49 0.66 -18.91
C THR A 253 5.70 -0.18 -19.30
N SER A 254 6.27 -0.94 -18.35
CA SER A 254 7.42 -1.82 -18.59
C SER A 254 7.18 -2.89 -19.67
N SER A 255 5.92 -3.27 -19.88
CA SER A 255 5.51 -4.29 -20.87
C SER A 255 5.19 -3.71 -22.26
N TRP A 256 4.96 -2.39 -22.37
CA TRP A 256 4.45 -1.74 -23.58
C TRP A 256 5.34 -0.65 -24.14
N SER A 257 6.31 -0.17 -23.37
CA SER A 257 7.33 0.78 -23.81
C SER A 257 8.74 0.30 -23.44
N SER A 258 9.74 0.86 -24.12
CA SER A 258 11.15 0.76 -23.75
C SER A 258 11.58 1.77 -22.67
N ASP A 259 10.72 2.73 -22.30
CA ASP A 259 11.04 3.76 -21.30
C ASP A 259 11.20 3.15 -19.90
N ARG A 260 12.21 3.61 -19.16
CA ARG A 260 12.59 3.06 -17.85
C ARG A 260 13.00 4.19 -16.90
N GLY A 261 12.94 3.88 -15.60
CA GLY A 261 13.33 4.81 -14.54
C GLY A 261 12.13 5.45 -13.86
N PRO A 262 12.36 6.51 -13.05
CA PRO A 262 11.30 7.17 -12.31
C PRO A 262 10.32 7.88 -13.25
N ASN A 263 9.03 7.83 -12.89
CA ASN A 263 7.98 8.61 -13.51
C ASN A 263 6.98 9.05 -12.43
N ASN A 264 6.20 10.09 -12.68
CA ASN A 264 5.06 10.42 -11.84
C ASN A 264 3.79 10.32 -12.68
N LEU A 265 2.83 9.55 -12.20
CA LEU A 265 1.46 9.57 -12.71
C LEU A 265 0.62 10.47 -11.82
N TYR A 266 -0.22 11.29 -12.43
CA TYR A 266 -1.08 12.23 -11.75
C TYR A 266 -2.53 11.84 -11.98
N VAL A 267 -3.32 11.82 -10.90
CA VAL A 267 -4.79 11.76 -10.96
C VAL A 267 -5.32 13.14 -10.58
N GLY A 268 -5.84 13.88 -11.57
CA GLY A 268 -6.28 15.26 -11.37
C GLY A 268 -7.71 15.35 -10.83
N GLY A 269 -8.62 14.61 -11.46
CA GLY A 269 -10.03 14.56 -11.08
C GLY A 269 -10.55 13.13 -11.10
N MET A 270 -11.48 12.83 -10.20
CA MET A 270 -12.24 11.59 -10.20
C MET A 270 -13.69 11.87 -9.83
N GLU A 271 -14.60 11.31 -10.62
CA GLU A 271 -16.03 11.27 -10.32
C GLU A 271 -16.51 9.82 -10.39
N VAL A 272 -17.32 9.42 -9.42
CA VAL A 272 -17.99 8.12 -9.38
C VAL A 272 -19.47 8.36 -9.17
N ARG A 273 -20.31 7.84 -10.06
CA ARG A 273 -21.77 7.98 -9.99
C ARG A 273 -22.46 6.65 -9.86
#